data_AF-A0AA40RYP6-F1
#
_entry.id   AF-A0AA40RYP6-F1
#
_cell.length_a   1.000
_cell.length_b   1.000
_cell.length_c   1.000
_cell.angle_alpha   90.00
_cell.angle_beta   90.00
_cell.angle_gamma   90.00
#
_symmetry.space_group_name_H-M   'P 1'
#
loop_
_entity.id
_entity.type
_entity.pdbx_description
1 polymer ?
#
loop_
_entity_poly.entity_id
_entity_poly.type
_entity_poly.pdbx_seq_one_letter_code
_entity_poly.pdbx_strand_id
1 'polypeptide(L)'
;FPGSIWFATLFAILLYFIGSKPFFDGAKAEIKAKKPAMMCLVSMGLLVTFWYSIYAVLMNQFFHTSHIMDFLWEFATLTVIMLLGHRIEMTATMQAGDATAKLQALLPQTAHVKHDNQMMDMPISSLKSDMIVQVLAGEAFPADGVVVNGHSQV
;
A
#
# COMPACT_ATOMS: atom_id res chain seq x y z
N PHE A 1 -8.18 -22.79 32.44
CA PHE A 1 -9.52 -23.13 32.96
C PHE A 1 -10.16 -24.18 32.07
N PRO A 2 -11.03 -25.07 32.59
CA PRO A 2 -11.73 -26.05 31.75
C PRO A 2 -12.48 -25.35 30.61
N GLY A 3 -12.26 -25.79 29.36
CA GLY A 3 -12.91 -25.20 28.18
C GLY A 3 -12.13 -24.09 27.46
N SER A 4 -10.95 -23.69 27.93
CA SER A 4 -10.13 -22.68 27.25
C SER A 4 -9.78 -23.04 25.81
N ILE A 5 -9.61 -24.32 25.52
CA ILE A 5 -9.29 -24.82 24.17
C ILE A 5 -10.43 -24.57 23.17
N TRP A 6 -11.69 -24.72 23.60
CA TRP A 6 -12.87 -24.47 22.76
C TRP A 6 -13.01 -22.99 22.45
N PHE A 7 -12.78 -22.14 23.46
CA PHE A 7 -12.76 -20.70 23.27
C PHE A 7 -11.65 -20.26 22.31
N ALA A 8 -10.42 -20.74 22.51
CA ALA A 8 -9.29 -20.45 21.64
C ALA A 8 -9.53 -20.93 20.20
N THR A 9 -10.11 -22.12 20.03
CA THR A 9 -10.44 -22.68 18.71
C THR A 9 -11.51 -21.84 18.00
N LEU A 10 -12.58 -21.46 18.69
CA LEU A 10 -13.62 -20.60 18.12
C LEU A 10 -13.06 -19.25 17.68
N PHE A 11 -12.21 -18.65 18.51
CA PHE A 11 -11.55 -17.39 18.21
C PHE A 11 -10.59 -17.51 17.02
N ALA A 12 -9.82 -18.60 16.95
CA ALA A 12 -8.94 -18.88 15.81
C ALA A 12 -9.73 -19.06 14.50
N ILE A 13 -10.89 -19.73 14.53
CA ILE A 13 -11.77 -19.86 13.36
C ILE A 13 -12.25 -18.47 12.90
N LEU A 14 -12.70 -17.64 13.84
CA LEU A 14 -13.15 -16.28 13.53
C LEU A 14 -12.03 -15.44 12.91
N LEU A 15 -10.83 -15.49 13.50
CA LEU A 15 -9.64 -14.81 12.98
C LEU A 15 -9.22 -15.33 11.61
N TYR A 16 -9.33 -16.63 11.35
CA TYR A 16 -8.99 -17.22 10.06
C TYR A 16 -9.87 -16.68 8.93
N PHE A 17 -11.19 -16.58 9.15
CA PHE A 17 -12.09 -16.07 8.12
C PHE A 17 -12.04 -14.55 7.95
N ILE A 18 -11.95 -13.81 9.05
CA ILE A 18 -12.03 -12.33 9.02
C ILE A 18 -10.64 -11.71 8.93
N GLY A 19 -9.71 -12.13 9.77
CA GLY A 19 -8.37 -11.55 9.90
C GLY A 19 -7.40 -11.97 8.81
N SER A 20 -7.48 -13.21 8.32
CA SER A 20 -6.56 -13.70 7.29
C SER A 20 -6.98 -13.34 5.84
N LYS A 21 -8.19 -12.80 5.66
CA LYS A 21 -8.75 -12.44 4.35
C LYS A 21 -7.81 -11.62 3.44
N PRO A 22 -7.23 -10.48 3.87
CA PRO A 22 -6.38 -9.66 2.99
C PRO A 22 -5.14 -10.42 2.50
N PHE A 23 -4.55 -11.29 3.32
CA PHE A 23 -3.40 -12.10 2.93
C PHE A 23 -3.79 -13.19 1.93
N PHE A 24 -4.95 -13.82 2.10
CA PHE A 24 -5.43 -14.85 1.17
C PHE A 24 -5.80 -14.27 -0.19
N ASP A 25 -6.45 -13.11 -0.21
CA ASP A 25 -6.79 -12.43 -1.46
C ASP A 25 -5.53 -11.90 -2.17
N GLY A 26 -4.56 -11.36 -1.42
CA GLY A 26 -3.25 -10.96 -1.93
C GLY A 26 -2.43 -12.14 -2.47
N ALA A 27 -2.37 -13.25 -1.72
CA ALA A 27 -1.66 -14.46 -2.12
C ALA A 27 -2.21 -15.04 -3.43
N LYS A 28 -3.54 -15.07 -3.60
CA LYS A 28 -4.17 -15.50 -4.86
C LYS A 28 -3.71 -14.62 -6.03
N ALA A 29 -3.63 -13.31 -5.83
CA ALA A 29 -3.17 -12.39 -6.86
C ALA A 29 -1.69 -12.60 -7.20
N GLU A 30 -0.81 -12.73 -6.20
CA GLU A 30 0.63 -12.99 -6.37
C GLU A 30 0.90 -14.31 -7.08
N ILE A 31 0.20 -15.38 -6.69
CA ILE A 31 0.32 -16.70 -7.31
C ILE A 31 -0.15 -16.64 -8.76
N LYS A 32 -1.28 -15.98 -9.04
CA LYS A 32 -1.77 -15.79 -10.40
C LYS A 32 -0.79 -15.00 -11.27
N ALA A 33 -0.12 -14.01 -10.68
CA ALA A 33 0.93 -13.22 -11.32
C ALA A 33 2.28 -13.95 -11.43
N LYS A 34 2.41 -15.17 -10.88
CA LYS A 34 3.65 -15.95 -10.78
C LYS A 34 4.80 -15.18 -10.11
N LYS A 35 4.46 -14.31 -9.16
CA LYS A 35 5.39 -13.46 -8.42
C LYS A 35 5.06 -13.54 -6.94
N PRO A 36 5.44 -14.63 -6.26
CA PRO A 36 5.21 -14.77 -4.82
C PRO A 36 6.00 -13.71 -4.06
N ALA A 37 5.34 -13.02 -3.15
CA ALA A 37 5.93 -12.00 -2.30
C ALA A 37 5.40 -12.16 -0.86
N MET A 38 5.19 -11.05 -0.15
CA MET A 38 4.83 -11.06 1.26
C MET A 38 3.48 -11.74 1.51
N MET A 39 2.47 -11.51 0.66
CA MET A 39 1.12 -12.02 0.92
C MET A 39 1.07 -13.53 0.82
N CYS A 40 1.74 -14.11 -0.19
CA CYS A 40 1.84 -15.56 -0.36
C CYS A 40 2.57 -16.23 0.80
N LEU A 41 3.67 -15.64 1.28
CA LEU A 41 4.45 -16.20 2.40
C LEU A 41 3.64 -16.22 3.69
N VAL A 42 3.01 -15.09 4.04
CA VAL A 42 2.17 -14.98 5.24
C VAL A 42 0.96 -15.91 5.15
N SER A 43 0.30 -15.95 3.99
CA SER A 43 -0.83 -16.87 3.75
C SER A 43 -0.45 -18.33 3.99
N MET A 44 0.74 -18.75 3.57
CA MET A 44 1.21 -20.13 3.78
C MET A 44 1.42 -20.44 5.25
N GLY A 45 2.06 -19.53 6.00
CA GLY A 45 2.24 -19.68 7.45
C GLY A 45 0.90 -19.78 8.18
N LEU A 46 -0.05 -18.90 7.87
CA LEU A 46 -1.39 -18.92 8.46
C LEU A 46 -2.14 -20.22 8.16
N LEU A 47 -2.04 -20.74 6.94
CA LEU A 47 -2.66 -22.02 6.56
C LEU A 47 -2.08 -23.19 7.35
N VAL A 48 -0.75 -23.32 7.37
CA VAL A 48 -0.08 -24.44 8.03
C VAL A 48 -0.37 -24.43 9.53
N THR A 49 -0.20 -23.27 10.19
CA THR A 49 -0.40 -23.17 11.65
C THR A 49 -1.86 -23.41 12.03
N PHE A 50 -2.82 -22.90 11.25
CA PHE A 50 -4.24 -23.11 11.53
C PHE A 50 -4.63 -24.59 11.40
N TRP A 51 -4.35 -25.22 10.26
CA TRP A 51 -4.75 -26.60 10.01
C TRP A 51 -4.04 -27.59 10.93
N TYR A 52 -2.76 -27.36 11.23
CA TYR A 52 -2.04 -28.15 12.22
C TYR A 52 -2.67 -28.03 13.61
N SER A 53 -3.03 -26.82 14.03
CA SER A 53 -3.65 -26.59 15.35
C SER A 53 -5.02 -27.26 15.45
N ILE A 54 -5.83 -27.20 14.39
CA ILE A 54 -7.10 -27.94 14.33
C ILE A 54 -6.86 -29.45 14.45
N TYR A 55 -5.88 -29.99 13.72
CA TYR A 55 -5.50 -31.40 13.84
C TYR A 55 -5.10 -31.78 15.27
N ALA A 56 -4.25 -30.98 15.93
CA ALA A 56 -3.81 -31.20 17.30
C ALA A 56 -4.99 -31.19 18.28
N VAL A 57 -5.90 -30.22 18.15
CA VAL A 57 -7.12 -30.13 18.98
C VAL A 57 -8.01 -31.36 18.79
N LEU A 58 -8.22 -31.80 17.55
CA LEU A 58 -9.04 -32.98 17.26
C LEU A 58 -8.44 -34.26 17.85
N MET A 59 -7.13 -34.47 17.69
CA MET A 59 -6.44 -35.65 18.22
C MET A 59 -6.45 -35.70 19.75
N ASN A 60 -6.23 -34.56 20.39
CA ASN A 60 -6.23 -34.48 21.86
C ASN A 60 -7.63 -34.71 22.45
N GLN A 61 -8.68 -34.12 21.84
CA GLN A 61 -10.03 -34.17 22.42
C GLN A 61 -10.79 -35.45 22.07
N PHE A 62 -10.61 -36.00 20.87
CA PHE A 62 -11.39 -37.16 20.43
C PHE A 62 -10.61 -38.47 20.58
N PHE A 63 -9.31 -38.48 20.29
CA PHE A 63 -8.52 -39.71 20.23
C PHE A 63 -7.66 -39.95 21.48
N HIS A 64 -7.68 -39.04 22.46
CA HIS A 64 -6.90 -39.12 23.71
C HIS A 64 -5.43 -39.52 23.48
N THR A 65 -4.89 -39.13 22.33
CA THR A 65 -3.50 -39.40 21.96
C THR A 65 -2.60 -38.51 22.81
N SER A 66 -1.40 -39.00 23.16
CA SER A 66 -0.43 -38.25 23.98
C SER A 66 -0.35 -36.79 23.55
N HIS A 67 -0.59 -35.88 24.50
CA HIS A 67 -0.74 -34.43 24.32
C HIS A 67 0.08 -33.86 23.14
N ILE A 68 -0.61 -33.65 22.01
CA ILE A 68 -0.05 -32.96 20.85
C ILE A 68 -0.11 -31.46 21.13
N MET A 69 1.01 -30.75 20.99
CA MET A 69 1.02 -29.30 21.18
C MET A 69 0.22 -28.61 20.07
N ASP A 70 -0.67 -27.68 20.41
CA ASP A 70 -1.34 -26.80 19.44
C ASP A 70 -0.61 -25.46 19.30
N PHE A 71 -0.91 -24.72 18.23
CA PHE A 71 -0.32 -23.40 17.94
C PHE A 71 -1.42 -22.33 17.75
N LEU A 72 -2.54 -22.44 18.49
CA LEU A 72 -3.67 -21.51 18.33
C LEU A 72 -3.29 -20.07 18.71
N TRP A 73 -2.43 -19.90 19.72
CA TRP A 73 -1.95 -18.59 20.17
C TRP A 73 -0.96 -17.96 19.18
N GLU A 74 -0.07 -18.77 18.62
CA GLU A 74 0.90 -18.38 17.61
C GLU A 74 0.15 -17.99 16.33
N PHE A 75 -0.88 -18.74 15.93
CA PHE A 75 -1.75 -18.36 14.83
C PHE A 75 -2.40 -17.00 15.06
N ALA A 76 -2.98 -16.77 16.24
CA ALA A 76 -3.66 -15.52 16.56
C ALA A 76 -2.69 -14.33 16.59
N THR A 77 -1.55 -14.46 17.27
CA THR A 77 -0.54 -13.40 17.39
C THR A 77 0.11 -13.11 16.03
N LEU A 78 0.45 -14.14 15.25
CA LEU A 78 0.95 -13.99 13.88
C LEU A 78 -0.05 -13.23 13.00
N THR A 79 -1.33 -13.60 13.04
CA THR A 79 -2.38 -12.93 12.26
C THR A 79 -2.46 -11.44 12.62
N VAL A 80 -2.48 -11.12 13.92
CA VAL A 80 -2.60 -9.73 14.42
C VAL A 80 -1.38 -8.90 14.06
N ILE A 81 -0.16 -9.42 14.29
CA ILE A 81 1.08 -8.70 14.00
C ILE A 81 1.20 -8.45 12.50
N MET A 82 0.87 -9.44 11.66
CA MET A 82 0.93 -9.29 10.21
C MET A 82 -0.12 -8.28 9.71
N LEU A 83 -1.34 -8.28 10.27
CA LEU A 83 -2.35 -7.26 9.94
C LEU A 83 -1.85 -5.86 10.29
N LEU A 84 -1.27 -5.70 11.47
CA LEU A 84 -0.71 -4.42 11.91
C LEU A 84 0.42 -3.96 10.99
N GLY A 85 1.36 -4.85 10.70
CA GLY A 85 2.47 -4.58 9.78
C GLY A 85 1.98 -4.15 8.41
N HIS A 86 1.01 -4.87 7.84
CA HIS A 86 0.43 -4.55 6.55
C HIS A 86 -0.30 -3.19 6.56
N ARG A 87 -0.97 -2.82 7.66
CA ARG A 87 -1.56 -1.48 7.80
C ARG A 87 -0.51 -0.37 7.84
N ILE A 88 0.59 -0.59 8.57
CA ILE A 88 1.69 0.37 8.66
C ILE A 88 2.34 0.55 7.28
N GLU A 89 2.61 -0.57 6.59
CA GLU A 89 3.15 -0.59 5.23
C GLU A 89 2.29 0.23 4.27
N MET A 90 0.99 -0.08 4.18
CA MET A 90 0.07 0.65 3.31
C MET A 90 0.01 2.15 3.64
N THR A 91 0.01 2.50 4.92
CA THR A 91 -0.04 3.91 5.35
C THR A 91 1.24 4.65 4.94
N ALA A 92 2.40 4.03 5.12
CA ALA A 92 3.68 4.61 4.74
C ALA A 92 3.79 4.80 3.21
N THR A 93 3.36 3.82 2.42
CA THR A 93 3.37 3.92 0.95
C THR A 93 2.40 4.99 0.45
N MET A 94 1.22 5.12 1.04
CA MET A 94 0.25 6.16 0.67
C MET A 94 0.78 7.57 0.95
N GLN A 95 1.42 7.79 2.11
CA GLN A 95 2.01 9.09 2.47
C GLN A 95 3.11 9.50 1.49
N ALA A 96 3.95 8.55 1.05
CA ALA A 96 4.97 8.82 0.04
C ALA A 96 4.35 9.21 -1.31
N GLY A 97 3.25 8.57 -1.72
CA GLY A 97 2.52 8.92 -2.93
C GLY A 97 1.93 10.34 -2.89
N ASP A 98 1.34 10.75 -1.77
CA ASP A 98 0.71 12.07 -1.62
C ASP A 98 1.72 13.23 -1.74
N ALA A 99 2.96 13.03 -1.28
CA ALA A 99 4.03 14.03 -1.45
C ALA A 99 4.33 14.30 -2.93
N THR A 100 4.35 13.25 -3.77
CA THR A 100 4.57 13.42 -5.23
C THR A 100 3.40 14.13 -5.91
N ALA A 101 2.17 13.84 -5.49
CA ALA A 101 0.98 14.52 -6.02
C ALA A 101 0.96 16.01 -5.65
N LYS A 102 1.39 16.37 -4.44
CA LYS A 102 1.52 17.77 -4.00
C LYS A 102 2.57 18.54 -4.78
N LEU A 103 3.69 17.91 -5.13
CA LEU A 103 4.70 18.53 -6.01
C LEU A 103 4.12 18.77 -7.42
N GLN A 104 3.35 17.83 -7.97
CA GLN A 104 2.67 18.02 -9.24
C GLN A 104 1.62 19.14 -9.18
N ALA A 105 0.90 19.30 -8.07
CA ALA A 105 -0.11 20.34 -7.90
C ALA A 105 0.47 21.76 -7.81
N LEU A 106 1.76 21.90 -7.46
CA LEU A 106 2.47 23.18 -7.46
C LEU A 106 2.96 23.60 -8.85
N LEU A 107 2.97 22.68 -9.82
CA LEU A 107 3.32 23.02 -11.20
C LEU A 107 2.16 23.80 -11.84
N PRO A 108 2.43 24.97 -12.44
CA PRO A 108 1.42 25.66 -13.24
C PRO A 108 0.93 24.74 -14.37
N GLN A 109 -0.32 24.89 -14.81
CA GLN A 109 -0.88 24.06 -15.88
C GLN A 109 -0.82 24.75 -17.25
N THR A 110 -0.75 26.07 -17.24
CA THR A 110 -0.78 26.94 -18.42
C THR A 110 0.43 27.86 -18.41
N ALA A 111 0.93 28.18 -19.60
CA ALA A 111 1.98 29.17 -19.82
C ALA A 111 1.51 30.21 -20.83
N HIS A 112 1.83 31.47 -20.59
CA HIS A 112 1.53 32.57 -21.51
C HIS A 112 2.64 32.66 -22.56
N VAL A 113 2.42 32.07 -23.74
CA VAL A 113 3.43 32.02 -24.82
C VAL A 113 3.23 33.17 -25.78
N LYS A 114 4.32 33.80 -26.19
CA LYS A 114 4.31 34.82 -27.23
C LYS A 114 4.33 34.14 -28.61
N HIS A 115 3.24 34.25 -29.36
CA HIS A 115 3.16 33.82 -30.76
C HIS A 115 3.01 35.07 -31.63
N ASP A 116 4.00 35.32 -32.49
CA ASP A 116 4.12 36.54 -33.29
C ASP A 116 4.08 37.83 -32.43
N ASN A 117 2.93 38.50 -32.40
CA ASN A 117 2.70 39.76 -31.66
C ASN A 117 1.52 39.67 -30.67
N GLN A 118 1.05 38.45 -30.38
CA GLN A 118 -0.05 38.19 -29.44
C GLN A 118 0.39 37.17 -28.37
N MET A 119 -0.20 37.31 -27.18
CA MET A 119 -0.02 36.36 -26.08
C MET A 119 -1.13 35.31 -26.16
N MET A 120 -0.77 34.04 -26.08
CA MET A 120 -1.72 32.94 -26.06
C MET A 120 -1.41 31.98 -24.91
N ASP A 121 -2.47 31.53 -24.25
CA ASP A 121 -2.36 30.55 -23.17
C ASP A 121 -2.25 29.16 -23.77
N MET A 122 -1.20 28.45 -23.39
CA MET A 122 -0.94 27.10 -23.88
C MET A 122 -0.69 26.15 -22.69
N PRO A 123 -1.10 24.88 -22.80
CA PRO A 123 -0.71 23.86 -21.83
C PRO A 123 0.82 23.74 -21.77
N ILE A 124 1.39 23.59 -20.57
CA ILE A 124 2.85 23.42 -20.41
C ILE A 124 3.38 22.20 -21.18
N SER A 125 2.56 21.14 -21.30
CA SER A 125 2.89 19.96 -22.10
C SER A 125 3.16 20.25 -23.58
N SER A 126 2.70 21.39 -24.09
CA SER A 126 2.83 21.81 -25.48
C SER A 126 3.98 22.80 -25.70
N LEU A 127 4.68 23.23 -24.63
CA LEU A 127 5.85 24.09 -24.73
C LEU A 127 6.98 23.36 -25.46
N LYS A 128 7.68 24.10 -26.31
CA LYS A 128 8.89 23.64 -27.02
C LYS A 128 10.06 24.53 -26.65
N SER A 129 11.27 24.00 -26.81
CA SER A 129 12.50 24.78 -26.73
C SER A 129 12.44 25.99 -27.66
N ASP A 130 13.05 27.09 -27.24
CA ASP A 130 13.10 28.40 -27.93
C ASP A 130 11.79 29.21 -27.99
N MET A 131 10.72 28.76 -27.30
CA MET A 131 9.52 29.58 -27.12
C MET A 131 9.73 30.68 -26.08
N ILE A 132 9.21 31.88 -26.35
CA ILE A 132 9.23 33.00 -25.40
C ILE A 132 7.95 32.95 -24.57
N VAL A 133 8.11 32.88 -23.25
CA VAL A 133 7.00 32.83 -22.29
C VAL A 133 7.02 34.10 -21.44
N GLN A 134 5.84 34.66 -21.17
CA GLN A 134 5.66 35.75 -20.23
C GLN A 134 5.22 35.18 -18.88
N VAL A 135 5.81 35.70 -17.81
CA VAL A 135 5.44 35.35 -16.43
C VAL A 135 5.08 36.65 -15.73
N LEU A 136 3.86 36.73 -15.18
CA LEU A 136 3.38 37.89 -14.45
C LEU A 136 3.86 37.84 -12.99
N ALA A 137 3.79 38.98 -12.30
CA ALA A 137 4.19 39.06 -10.91
C ALA A 137 3.33 38.14 -10.03
N GLY A 138 3.99 37.27 -9.26
CA GLY A 138 3.33 36.28 -8.39
C GLY A 138 2.94 34.97 -9.07
N GLU A 139 3.21 34.81 -10.37
CA GLU A 139 3.04 33.53 -11.07
C GLU A 139 4.25 32.62 -10.88
N ALA A 140 4.00 31.31 -10.87
CA ALA A 140 5.06 30.30 -10.87
C ALA A 140 5.70 30.20 -12.26
N PHE A 141 7.01 29.96 -12.31
CA PHE A 141 7.70 29.72 -13.58
C PHE A 141 7.22 28.40 -14.21
N PRO A 142 6.80 28.42 -15.49
CA PRO A 142 6.24 27.23 -16.14
C PRO A 142 7.31 26.22 -16.61
N ALA A 143 8.54 26.65 -16.81
CA ALA A 143 9.66 25.81 -17.21
C ALA A 143 11.00 26.51 -16.89
N ASP A 144 12.08 25.74 -16.91
CA ASP A 144 13.45 26.28 -16.85
C ASP A 144 13.74 27.09 -18.12
N GLY A 145 14.43 28.22 -17.98
CA GLY A 145 14.75 29.09 -19.11
C GLY A 145 15.73 30.21 -18.75
N VAL A 146 15.98 31.08 -19.72
CA VAL A 146 16.85 32.26 -19.56
C VAL A 146 16.01 33.52 -19.70
N VAL A 147 16.24 34.50 -18.83
CA VAL A 147 15.54 35.79 -18.88
C VAL A 147 16.00 36.57 -20.10
N VAL A 148 15.10 36.78 -21.05
CA VAL A 148 15.37 37.56 -22.28
C VAL A 148 15.12 39.06 -22.04
N ASN A 149 14.13 39.41 -21.22
CA ASN A 149 13.76 40.79 -20.90
C ASN A 149 13.00 40.88 -19.57
N GLY A 150 13.21 41.97 -18.81
CA GLY A 150 12.57 42.23 -17.52
C GLY A 150 13.49 41.99 -16.32
N HIS A 151 13.06 42.50 -15.16
CA HIS A 151 13.69 42.27 -13.86
C HIS A 151 12.59 42.02 -12.83
N SER A 152 12.74 40.99 -12.00
CA SER A 152 11.88 40.69 -10.87
C SER A 152 12.70 40.02 -9.77
N GLN A 153 12.22 40.11 -8.52
CA GLN A 153 12.67 39.21 -7.46
C GLN A 153 11.84 37.93 -7.54
N VAL A 154 12.48 36.80 -7.26
CA VAL A 154 11.82 35.49 -7.21
C VAL A 154 12.23 34.72 -5.97
#